data_AF-A0A644ZLS0-F1
#
_entry.id   AF-A0A644ZLS0-F1
#
_cell.length_a   1.000
_cell.length_b   1.000
_cell.length_c   1.000
_cell.angle_alpha   90.00
_cell.angle_beta   90.00
_cell.angle_gamma   90.00
#
_symmetry.space_group_name_H-M   'P 1'
#
loop_
_entity.id
_entity.type
_entity.pdbx_description
1 polymer ?
#
loop_
_entity_poly.entity_id
_entity_poly.type
_entity_poly.pdbx_seq_one_letter_code
_entity_poly.pdbx_strand_id
1 'polypeptide(L)'
;MERLNEESVDAFRKGIRCLNHREQLERYFLLSAAPVLMGIKPSTLICIQHCCKDVWKEQEKHVSERTGLCVKELYQTKTASGLLIYDESLLHERIRNLSGKELLQRYGYPTESALADLLEHLKGRFGGAQFPHEIGVFLGYPPEDVDAFIRNSGKDYLCCR
;
A
#
# COMPACT_ATOMS: atom_id res chain seq x y z
N MET A 1 7.21 -16.85 20.62
CA MET A 1 7.03 -15.77 19.62
C MET A 1 7.76 -14.56 20.17
N GLU A 2 9.07 -14.47 19.89
CA GLU A 2 9.92 -13.39 20.41
C GLU A 2 9.45 -12.06 19.81
N ARG A 3 9.16 -11.10 20.69
CA ARG A 3 8.80 -9.74 20.27
C ARG A 3 10.06 -9.11 19.69
N LEU A 4 10.02 -8.75 18.42
CA LEU A 4 11.05 -7.92 17.80
C LEU A 4 11.11 -6.59 18.57
N ASN A 5 12.26 -6.34 19.17
CA ASN A 5 12.63 -5.15 19.92
C ASN A 5 12.57 -3.88 19.03
N GLU A 6 12.10 -2.75 19.58
CA GLU A 6 11.96 -1.46 18.87
C GLU A 6 13.27 -1.01 18.22
N GLU A 7 14.42 -1.33 18.82
CA GLU A 7 15.75 -1.08 18.24
C GLU A 7 16.01 -1.90 16.98
N SER A 8 15.50 -3.14 16.89
CA SER A 8 15.60 -3.98 15.69
C SER A 8 14.68 -3.48 14.58
N VAL A 9 13.52 -2.93 14.94
CA VAL A 9 12.60 -2.29 14.00
C VAL A 9 13.16 -0.96 13.49
N ASP A 10 13.81 -0.17 14.35
CA ASP A 10 14.46 1.09 13.99
C ASP A 10 15.75 0.86 13.19
N ALA A 11 16.54 -0.17 13.53
CA ALA A 11 17.70 -0.61 12.74
C ALA A 11 17.29 -1.15 11.37
N PHE A 12 16.19 -1.91 11.28
CA PHE A 12 15.61 -2.33 10.01
C PHE A 12 15.14 -1.12 9.18
N ARG A 13 14.43 -0.16 9.79
CA ARG A 13 14.01 1.10 9.14
C ARG A 13 15.19 1.97 8.68
N LYS A 14 16.27 2.04 9.45
CA LYS A 14 17.50 2.76 9.08
C LYS A 14 18.32 2.02 8.00
N GLY A 15 18.30 0.69 7.98
CA GLY A 15 18.98 -0.15 6.98
C GLY A 15 18.33 -0.12 5.59
N ILE A 16 17.05 0.23 5.49
CA ILE A 16 16.31 0.35 4.21
C ILE A 16 16.73 1.59 3.38
N ARG A 17 17.58 2.47 3.93
CA ARG A 17 17.97 3.74 3.30
C ARG A 17 18.82 3.63 2.04
N CYS A 18 19.19 2.43 1.59
CA CYS A 18 19.81 2.12 0.31
C CYS A 18 19.94 0.58 0.25
N LEU A 19 18.86 -0.12 -0.08
CA LEU A 19 18.90 -1.57 -0.32
C LEU A 19 19.63 -1.79 -1.66
N ASN A 20 20.96 -1.77 -1.60
CA ASN A 20 21.82 -1.87 -2.79
C ASN A 20 21.99 -3.31 -3.27
N HIS A 21 21.44 -4.29 -2.54
CA HIS A 21 21.48 -5.69 -2.90
C HIS A 21 20.08 -6.23 -3.18
N ARG A 22 19.96 -6.92 -4.31
CA ARG A 22 18.76 -7.60 -4.80
C ARG A 22 18.01 -8.37 -3.70
N GLU A 23 18.72 -9.20 -2.95
CA GLU A 23 18.17 -10.02 -1.87
C GLU A 23 17.56 -9.21 -0.72
N GLN A 24 18.11 -8.03 -0.42
CA GLN A 24 17.60 -7.18 0.66
C GLN A 24 16.27 -6.52 0.25
N LEU A 25 16.17 -6.09 -1.01
CA LEU A 25 14.94 -5.51 -1.57
C LEU A 25 13.84 -6.56 -1.68
N GLU A 26 14.19 -7.77 -2.11
CA GLU A 26 13.27 -8.91 -2.14
C GLU A 26 12.77 -9.28 -0.74
N ARG A 27 13.66 -9.36 0.26
CA ARG A 27 13.27 -9.58 1.65
C ARG A 27 12.34 -8.48 2.17
N TYR A 28 12.66 -7.22 1.89
CA TYR A 28 11.81 -6.09 2.27
C TYR A 28 10.40 -6.19 1.64
N PHE A 29 10.33 -6.55 0.35
CA PHE A 29 9.06 -6.81 -0.33
C PHE A 29 8.28 -7.92 0.36
N LEU A 30 8.88 -9.10 0.53
CA LEU A 30 8.20 -10.28 1.09
C LEU A 30 7.71 -10.04 2.53
N LEU A 31 8.54 -9.42 3.37
CA LEU A 31 8.17 -9.09 4.75
C LEU A 31 7.02 -8.08 4.79
N SER A 32 7.06 -7.06 3.94
CA SER A 32 6.00 -6.05 3.88
C SER A 32 4.70 -6.62 3.30
N ALA A 33 4.80 -7.52 2.33
CA ALA A 33 3.69 -8.19 1.68
C ALA A 33 3.17 -9.41 2.45
N ALA A 34 3.81 -9.82 3.55
CA ALA A 34 3.42 -11.01 4.31
C ALA A 34 1.92 -11.02 4.70
N PRO A 35 1.29 -9.92 5.16
CA PRO A 35 -0.15 -9.93 5.44
C PRO A 35 -1.02 -10.15 4.19
N VAL A 36 -0.54 -9.75 3.02
CA VAL A 36 -1.23 -9.94 1.73
C VAL A 36 -1.06 -11.38 1.26
N LEU A 37 0.17 -11.92 1.33
CA LEU A 37 0.48 -13.32 1.03
C LEU A 37 -0.33 -14.30 1.89
N MET A 38 -0.61 -13.93 3.14
CA MET A 38 -1.42 -14.72 4.06
C MET A 38 -2.93 -14.53 3.89
N GLY A 39 -3.38 -13.69 2.94
CA GLY A 39 -4.79 -13.39 2.72
C GLY A 39 -5.46 -12.58 3.84
N ILE A 40 -4.68 -12.00 4.76
CA ILE A 40 -5.18 -11.21 5.89
C ILE A 40 -5.57 -9.81 5.43
N LYS A 41 -4.76 -9.20 4.55
CA LYS A 41 -5.01 -7.88 3.96
C LYS A 41 -5.10 -7.99 2.44
N PRO A 42 -5.98 -7.22 1.78
CA PRO A 42 -6.04 -7.19 0.32
C PRO A 42 -4.82 -6.53 -0.32
N SER A 43 -4.17 -5.60 0.39
CA SER A 43 -3.00 -4.89 -0.08
C SER A 43 -2.14 -4.32 1.04
N THR A 44 -0.96 -3.82 0.66
CA THR A 44 -0.04 -3.06 1.50
C THR A 44 0.62 -1.95 0.67
N LEU A 45 1.01 -0.86 1.31
CA LEU A 45 1.75 0.25 0.69
C LEU A 45 3.18 0.23 1.19
N ILE A 46 4.14 0.13 0.28
CA ILE A 46 5.57 0.26 0.59
C ILE A 46 6.16 1.49 -0.10
N CYS A 47 7.28 1.98 0.41
CA CYS A 47 8.04 3.05 -0.21
C CYS A 47 9.41 2.51 -0.61
N ILE A 48 9.77 2.67 -1.88
CA ILE A 48 11.11 2.38 -2.38
C ILE A 48 11.84 3.69 -2.67
N GLN A 49 13.11 3.77 -2.27
CA GLN A 49 13.92 4.94 -2.59
C GLN A 49 14.39 4.91 -4.04
N HIS A 50 14.59 6.09 -4.63
CA HIS A 50 15.01 6.20 -6.03
C HIS A 50 16.38 5.57 -6.32
N CYS A 51 17.29 5.53 -5.34
CA CYS A 51 18.56 4.80 -5.44
C CYS A 51 18.37 3.29 -5.67
N CYS A 52 17.21 2.73 -5.30
CA CYS A 52 16.87 1.32 -5.50
C CYS A 52 16.00 1.09 -6.75
N LYS A 53 15.66 2.13 -7.53
CA LYS A 53 14.64 2.03 -8.60
C LYS A 53 15.04 1.07 -9.71
N ASP A 54 16.32 1.07 -10.10
CA ASP A 54 16.80 0.19 -11.17
C ASP A 54 16.82 -1.27 -10.70
N VAL A 55 17.31 -1.52 -9.48
CA VAL A 55 17.25 -2.85 -8.84
C VAL A 55 15.80 -3.32 -8.71
N TRP A 56 14.89 -2.44 -8.32
CA TRP A 56 13.46 -2.77 -8.23
C TRP A 56 12.87 -3.18 -9.58
N LYS A 57 13.14 -2.42 -10.66
CA LYS A 57 12.64 -2.74 -12.00
C LYS A 57 13.06 -4.13 -12.48
N GLU A 58 14.27 -4.57 -12.13
CA GLU A 58 14.74 -5.92 -12.45
C GLU A 58 14.04 -7.00 -11.61
N GLN A 59 13.57 -6.66 -10.40
CA GLN A 59 12.98 -7.60 -9.45
C GLN A 59 11.46 -7.67 -9.49
N GLU A 60 10.78 -6.58 -9.85
CA GLU A 60 9.33 -6.46 -9.80
C GLU A 60 8.62 -7.63 -10.47
N LYS A 61 9.05 -7.96 -11.70
CA LYS A 61 8.51 -9.09 -12.45
C LYS A 61 8.76 -10.42 -11.72
N HIS A 62 9.97 -10.65 -11.24
CA HIS A 62 10.34 -11.89 -10.54
C HIS A 62 9.53 -12.08 -9.26
N VAL A 63 9.41 -11.05 -8.42
CA VAL A 63 8.64 -11.16 -7.18
C VAL A 63 7.14 -11.30 -7.44
N SER A 64 6.60 -10.61 -8.46
CA SER A 64 5.18 -10.72 -8.83
C SER A 64 4.87 -12.12 -9.35
N GLU A 65 5.68 -12.68 -10.25
CA GLU A 65 5.49 -14.04 -10.78
C GLU A 65 5.59 -15.11 -9.67
N ARG A 66 6.49 -14.93 -8.71
CA ARG A 66 6.70 -15.90 -7.64
C ARG A 66 5.64 -15.83 -6.55
N THR A 67 5.05 -14.66 -6.32
CA THR A 67 4.05 -14.45 -5.26
C THR A 67 2.62 -14.44 -5.75
N GLY A 68 2.39 -14.22 -7.04
CA GLY A 68 1.07 -13.96 -7.61
C GLY A 68 0.51 -12.57 -7.28
N LEU A 69 1.27 -11.72 -6.57
CA LEU A 69 0.83 -10.38 -6.19
C LEU A 69 1.08 -9.39 -7.32
N CYS A 70 0.17 -8.42 -7.44
CA CYS A 70 0.30 -7.30 -8.35
C CYS A 70 0.99 -6.13 -7.66
N VAL A 71 1.67 -5.29 -8.46
CA VAL A 71 2.28 -4.04 -7.99
C VAL A 71 1.78 -2.87 -8.83
N LYS A 72 1.44 -1.77 -8.17
CA LYS A 72 1.07 -0.49 -8.81
C LYS A 72 1.81 0.66 -8.15
N GLU A 73 2.59 1.41 -8.93
CA GLU A 73 3.15 2.67 -8.47
C GLU A 73 2.07 3.75 -8.41
N LEU A 74 1.79 4.26 -7.21
CA LEU A 74 0.76 5.26 -6.94
C LEU A 74 1.29 6.69 -6.97
N TYR A 75 2.53 6.91 -6.56
CA TYR A 75 3.14 8.25 -6.59
C TYR A 75 4.66 8.18 -6.63
N GLN A 76 5.26 9.29 -7.06
CA GLN A 76 6.69 9.55 -6.97
C GLN A 76 6.93 10.88 -6.25
N THR A 77 7.92 10.90 -5.38
CA THR A 77 8.45 12.10 -4.73
C THR A 77 9.82 12.42 -5.31
N LYS A 78 10.53 13.41 -4.76
CA LYS A 78 11.92 13.68 -5.18
C LYS A 78 12.88 12.52 -4.87
N THR A 79 12.59 11.72 -3.85
CA THR A 79 13.54 10.74 -3.30
C THR A 79 13.03 9.29 -3.28
N ALA A 80 11.73 9.07 -3.49
CA ALA A 80 11.11 7.76 -3.32
C ALA A 80 9.81 7.61 -4.13
N SER A 81 9.41 6.37 -4.37
CA SER A 81 8.15 5.98 -5.04
C SER A 81 7.31 5.13 -4.09
N GLY A 82 5.98 5.38 -4.08
CA GLY A 82 5.02 4.61 -3.30
C GLY A 82 4.40 3.51 -4.14
N LEU A 83 4.55 2.26 -3.71
CA LEU A 83 4.08 1.07 -4.42
C LEU A 83 2.97 0.39 -3.61
N LEU A 84 1.81 0.23 -4.24
CA LEU A 84 0.75 -0.63 -3.73
C LEU A 84 1.01 -2.06 -4.19
N ILE A 85 1.15 -2.97 -3.24
CA ILE A 85 1.27 -4.41 -3.48
C ILE A 85 -0.06 -5.03 -3.08
N TYR A 86 -0.69 -5.80 -3.96
CA TYR A 86 -2.05 -6.29 -3.71
C TYR A 86 -2.29 -7.66 -4.33
N ASP A 87 -3.21 -8.40 -3.72
CA ASP A 87 -3.85 -9.54 -4.35
C ASP A 87 -5.06 -9.03 -5.14
N GLU A 88 -5.10 -9.30 -6.44
CA GLU A 88 -6.13 -8.75 -7.34
C GLU A 88 -7.54 -9.21 -6.94
N SER A 89 -7.70 -10.49 -6.59
CA SER A 89 -9.00 -11.06 -6.26
C SER A 89 -9.51 -10.54 -4.92
N LEU A 90 -8.66 -10.57 -3.89
CA LEU A 90 -9.01 -10.14 -2.54
C LEU A 90 -9.28 -8.63 -2.47
N LEU A 91 -8.49 -7.82 -3.19
CA LEU A 91 -8.71 -6.38 -3.27
C LEU A 91 -10.03 -6.05 -3.98
N HIS A 92 -10.29 -6.72 -5.11
CA HIS A 92 -11.52 -6.53 -5.86
C HIS A 92 -12.77 -6.90 -5.03
N GLU A 93 -12.72 -8.00 -4.28
CA GLU A 93 -13.79 -8.39 -3.36
C GLU A 93 -14.00 -7.35 -2.25
N ARG A 94 -12.93 -6.90 -1.59
CA ARG A 94 -13.01 -5.95 -0.47
C ARG A 94 -13.60 -4.61 -0.88
N ILE A 95 -13.17 -4.07 -2.02
CA ILE A 95 -13.62 -2.75 -2.50
C ILE A 95 -15.10 -2.78 -2.91
N ARG A 96 -15.60 -3.92 -3.37
CA ARG A 96 -16.99 -4.06 -3.85
C ARG A 96 -18.03 -4.18 -2.74
N ASN A 97 -17.62 -4.26 -1.47
CA ASN A 97 -18.56 -4.10 -0.37
C ASN A 97 -19.27 -2.73 -0.48
N LEU A 98 -20.58 -2.72 -0.20
CA LEU A 98 -21.45 -1.55 -0.32
C LEU A 98 -20.86 -0.32 0.39
N SER A 99 -20.40 -0.45 1.63
CA SER A 99 -19.84 0.70 2.37
C SER A 99 -18.54 1.22 1.77
N GLY A 100 -17.72 0.33 1.19
CA GLY A 100 -16.52 0.70 0.46
C GLY A 100 -16.85 1.47 -0.83
N LYS A 101 -17.82 0.97 -1.60
CA LYS A 101 -18.32 1.66 -2.79
C LYS A 101 -18.87 3.05 -2.47
N GLU A 102 -19.75 3.16 -1.49
CA GLU A 102 -20.36 4.44 -1.09
C GLU A 102 -19.31 5.46 -0.65
N LEU A 103 -18.31 5.04 0.13
CA LEU A 103 -17.19 5.90 0.51
C LEU A 103 -16.40 6.35 -0.72
N LEU A 104 -16.00 5.44 -1.61
CA LEU A 104 -15.21 5.78 -2.80
C LEU A 104 -16.00 6.65 -3.80
N GLN A 105 -17.31 6.44 -3.96
CA GLN A 105 -18.17 7.29 -4.79
C GLN A 105 -18.16 8.75 -4.33
N ARG A 106 -18.15 9.00 -3.01
CA ARG A 106 -18.04 10.37 -2.45
C ARG A 106 -16.74 11.07 -2.84
N TYR A 107 -15.69 10.32 -3.17
CA TYR A 107 -14.42 10.85 -3.66
C TYR A 107 -14.29 10.84 -5.19
N GLY A 108 -15.35 10.48 -5.92
CA GLY A 108 -15.41 10.52 -7.38
C GLY A 108 -14.90 9.27 -8.09
N TYR A 109 -14.73 8.15 -7.39
CA TYR A 109 -14.25 6.91 -7.99
C TYR A 109 -15.33 6.25 -8.86
N PRO A 110 -14.94 5.67 -10.02
CA PRO A 110 -15.87 4.95 -10.89
C PRO A 110 -16.12 3.51 -10.37
N THR A 111 -16.90 3.36 -9.30
CA THR A 111 -17.05 2.08 -8.56
C THR A 111 -17.72 0.95 -9.33
N GLU A 112 -18.30 1.23 -10.49
CA GLU A 112 -18.89 0.23 -11.38
C GLU A 112 -17.91 -0.24 -12.46
N SER A 113 -16.73 0.37 -12.54
CA SER A 113 -15.66 0.02 -13.48
C SER A 113 -14.75 -1.10 -12.95
N ALA A 114 -13.74 -1.46 -13.75
CA ALA A 114 -12.77 -2.49 -13.35
C ALA A 114 -11.85 -1.98 -12.23
N LEU A 115 -11.26 -2.88 -11.45
CA LEU A 115 -10.31 -2.52 -10.39
C LEU A 115 -9.16 -1.64 -10.91
N ALA A 116 -8.70 -1.88 -12.14
CA ALA A 116 -7.68 -1.08 -12.81
C ALA A 116 -8.07 0.42 -12.90
N ASP A 117 -9.34 0.72 -13.18
CA ASP A 117 -9.84 2.09 -13.28
C ASP A 117 -9.89 2.77 -11.92
N LEU A 118 -10.25 2.04 -10.86
CA LEU A 118 -10.21 2.54 -9.50
C LEU A 118 -8.78 2.83 -9.04
N LEU A 119 -7.83 1.94 -9.37
CA LEU A 119 -6.42 2.12 -9.06
C LEU A 119 -5.79 3.29 -9.85
N GLU A 120 -6.21 3.51 -11.08
CA GLU A 120 -5.77 4.68 -11.87
C GLU A 120 -6.34 5.98 -11.31
N HIS A 121 -7.61 5.96 -10.88
CA HIS A 121 -8.20 7.10 -10.18
C HIS A 121 -7.44 7.41 -8.88
N LEU A 122 -7.15 6.38 -8.05
CA LEU A 122 -6.36 6.53 -6.84
C LEU A 122 -4.99 7.16 -7.13
N LYS A 123 -4.29 6.67 -8.15
CA LYS A 123 -3.01 7.23 -8.60
C LYS A 123 -3.14 8.71 -8.98
N GLY A 124 -4.17 9.08 -9.72
CA GLY A 124 -4.45 10.47 -10.09
C GLY A 124 -4.65 11.38 -8.87
N ARG A 125 -5.29 10.88 -7.81
CA ARG A 125 -5.54 11.62 -6.57
C ARG A 125 -4.26 12.00 -5.83
N PHE A 126 -3.19 11.21 -5.93
CA PHE A 126 -1.87 11.57 -5.36
C PHE A 126 -1.23 12.80 -6.00
N GLY A 127 -1.65 13.20 -7.20
CA GLY A 127 -1.21 14.45 -7.84
C GLY A 127 -1.96 15.69 -7.36
N GLY A 128 -2.99 15.53 -6.52
CA GLY A 128 -3.80 16.62 -5.99
C GLY A 128 -3.16 17.36 -4.81
N ALA A 129 -3.84 18.40 -4.33
CA ALA A 129 -3.37 19.23 -3.21
C ALA A 129 -3.42 18.53 -1.84
N GLN A 130 -4.26 17.49 -1.69
CA GLN A 130 -4.45 16.74 -0.45
C GLN A 130 -4.15 15.27 -0.65
N PHE A 131 -3.55 14.64 0.36
CA PHE A 131 -3.26 13.21 0.34
C PHE A 131 -4.59 12.41 0.29
N PRO A 132 -4.72 11.39 -0.57
CA PRO A 132 -5.93 10.58 -0.67
C PRO A 132 -6.05 9.62 0.52
N HIS A 133 -6.60 10.12 1.62
CA HIS A 133 -6.82 9.33 2.84
C HIS A 133 -7.80 8.16 2.62
N GLU A 134 -8.64 8.23 1.59
CA GLU A 134 -9.49 7.12 1.16
C GLU A 134 -8.70 5.87 0.72
N ILE A 135 -7.38 5.98 0.52
CA ILE A 135 -6.49 4.83 0.30
C ILE A 135 -6.64 3.75 1.39
N GLY A 136 -7.08 4.12 2.59
CA GLY A 136 -7.36 3.17 3.66
C GLY A 136 -8.29 2.03 3.23
N VAL A 137 -9.26 2.30 2.36
CA VAL A 137 -10.16 1.26 1.81
C VAL A 137 -9.38 0.24 0.98
N PHE A 138 -8.46 0.71 0.14
CA PHE A 138 -7.60 -0.15 -0.67
C PHE A 138 -6.66 -0.99 0.20
N LEU A 139 -6.21 -0.44 1.34
CA LEU A 139 -5.39 -1.13 2.34
C LEU A 139 -6.17 -2.12 3.20
N GLY A 140 -7.49 -2.24 2.99
CA GLY A 140 -8.36 -3.17 3.70
C GLY A 140 -8.78 -2.71 5.10
N TYR A 141 -8.71 -1.42 5.40
CA TYR A 141 -9.36 -0.88 6.60
C TYR A 141 -10.87 -0.80 6.39
N PRO A 142 -11.69 -1.01 7.44
CA PRO A 142 -13.13 -0.83 7.37
C PRO A 142 -13.48 0.57 6.83
N PRO A 143 -14.39 0.69 5.85
CA PRO A 143 -14.77 1.99 5.29
C PRO A 143 -15.25 2.99 6.35
N GLU A 144 -15.88 2.52 7.41
CA GLU A 144 -16.36 3.33 8.52
C GLU A 144 -15.19 3.95 9.31
N ASP A 145 -14.11 3.19 9.53
CA ASP A 145 -12.89 3.66 10.19
C ASP A 145 -12.15 4.66 9.31
N VAL A 146 -12.10 4.41 8.00
CA VAL A 146 -11.50 5.34 7.02
C VAL A 146 -12.28 6.65 6.99
N ASP A 147 -13.61 6.59 6.95
CA ASP A 147 -14.47 7.76 6.97
C ASP A 147 -14.33 8.56 8.27
N ALA A 148 -14.25 7.88 9.42
CA ALA A 148 -13.99 8.51 10.70
C ALA A 148 -12.61 9.21 10.74
N PHE A 149 -11.56 8.54 10.23
CA PHE A 149 -10.22 9.11 10.14
C PHE A 149 -10.20 10.40 9.30
N ILE A 150 -10.90 10.39 8.15
CA ILE A 150 -10.96 11.56 7.26
C ILE A 150 -11.73 12.71 7.90
N ARG A 151 -12.92 12.45 8.47
CA ARG A 151 -13.74 13.49 9.13
C ARG A 151 -13.02 14.15 10.28
N ASN A 152 -12.22 13.39 11.03
CA ASN A 152 -11.46 13.91 12.15
C ASN A 152 -10.12 14.55 11.74
N SER A 153 -9.80 14.64 10.45
CA SER A 153 -8.51 15.16 9.95
C SER A 153 -7.30 14.48 10.63
N GLY A 154 -7.43 13.20 10.98
CA GLY A 154 -6.40 12.48 11.74
C GLY A 154 -6.17 13.01 13.17
N LYS A 155 -7.13 13.72 13.78
CA LYS A 155 -7.14 14.01 15.22
C LYS A 155 -7.93 12.90 15.94
N ASP A 156 -7.52 12.56 17.17
CA ASP A 156 -8.07 11.47 18.00
C ASP A 156 -7.88 10.04 17.48
N TYR A 157 -6.75 9.74 16.80
CA TYR A 157 -6.33 8.34 16.67
C TYR A 157 -5.77 7.88 18.02
N LEU A 158 -6.25 6.75 18.53
CA LEU A 158 -5.57 6.02 19.58
C LEU A 158 -4.20 5.61 19.01
N CYS A 159 -3.16 6.30 19.45
CA CYS A 159 -1.80 5.88 19.21
C CYS A 159 -1.66 4.44 19.73
N CYS A 160 -1.61 3.47 18.82
CA CYS A 160 -1.17 2.13 19.18
C CYS A 160 0.29 2.27 19.60
N ARG A 161 0.51 2.25 20.92
CA ARG A 161 1.82 2.10 21.55
C ARG A 161 2.41 0.74 21.22
#